data_AF-A0A6N7BZ67-F1
#
_entry.id   AF-A0A6N7BZ67-F1
#
_cell.length_a   1.000
_cell.length_b   1.000
_cell.length_c   1.000
_cell.angle_alpha   90.00
_cell.angle_beta   90.00
_cell.angle_gamma   90.00
#
_symmetry.space_group_name_H-M   'P 1'
#
loop_
_entity.id
_entity.type
_entity.pdbx_description
1 polymer ?
#
loop_
_entity_poly.entity_id
_entity_poly.type
_entity_poly.pdbx_seq_one_letter_code
_entity_poly.pdbx_strand_id
1 'polypeptide(L)'
;MRVVSFSEARKHLKSVLDTVNDDANATIVTRRDADDAVVMSLDYYNSLMETVYLLKSPANAAHLADSIAQYKAGKTVTRELIDTVEDSDKGDGSSDNNEHMDGDIESA
;
A
#
# COMPACT_ATOMS: atom_id res chain seq x y z
N MET A 1 -25.75 0.25 6.64
CA MET A 1 -25.64 1.42 7.52
C MET A 1 -26.73 1.38 8.57
N ARG A 2 -26.34 1.44 9.85
CA ARG A 2 -27.25 1.37 11.01
C ARG A 2 -27.28 2.71 11.72
N VAL A 3 -28.41 3.10 12.28
CA VAL A 3 -28.54 4.32 13.10
C VAL A 3 -28.87 3.92 14.54
N VAL A 4 -28.13 4.43 15.51
CA VAL A 4 -28.39 4.22 16.94
C VAL A 4 -28.31 5.53 17.70
N SER A 5 -29.05 5.65 18.80
CA SER A 5 -28.90 6.79 19.70
C SER A 5 -27.58 6.71 20.46
N PHE A 6 -27.05 7.85 20.88
CA PHE A 6 -25.88 7.91 21.76
C PHE A 6 -26.03 7.05 23.03
N SER A 7 -27.22 7.02 23.63
CA SER A 7 -27.46 6.21 24.84
C SER A 7 -27.34 4.71 24.58
N GLU A 8 -27.86 4.24 23.44
CA GLU A 8 -27.74 2.83 23.03
C GLU A 8 -26.30 2.48 22.65
N ALA A 9 -25.64 3.35 21.87
CA ALA A 9 -24.24 3.17 21.50
C ALA A 9 -23.33 3.07 22.73
N ARG A 10 -23.55 3.93 23.74
CA ARG A 10 -22.81 3.89 25.00
C ARG A 10 -23.04 2.61 25.79
N LYS A 11 -24.30 2.15 25.88
CA LYS A 11 -24.65 0.94 26.64
C LYS A 11 -24.14 -0.34 25.97
N HIS A 12 -24.06 -0.35 24.64
CA HIS A 12 -23.75 -1.52 23.83
C HIS A 12 -22.50 -1.34 22.97
N LEU A 13 -21.53 -0.54 23.43
CA LEU A 13 -20.37 -0.12 22.62
C LEU A 13 -19.60 -1.31 22.02
N LYS A 14 -19.34 -2.36 22.80
CA LYS A 14 -18.66 -3.56 22.32
C LYS A 14 -19.38 -4.15 21.10
N SER A 15 -20.69 -4.36 21.20
CA SER A 15 -21.48 -4.91 20.10
C SER A 15 -21.48 -3.99 18.89
N VAL A 16 -21.49 -2.67 19.07
CA VAL A 16 -21.38 -1.72 17.95
C VAL A 16 -20.03 -1.88 17.25
N LEU A 17 -18.94 -2.01 17.99
CA LEU A 17 -17.60 -2.21 17.44
C LEU A 17 -17.46 -3.57 16.73
N ASP A 18 -17.98 -4.64 17.32
CA ASP A 18 -17.98 -5.97 16.69
C ASP A 18 -18.74 -5.91 15.36
N THR A 19 -19.96 -5.35 15.35
CA THR A 19 -20.77 -5.23 14.13
C THR A 19 -20.09 -4.43 13.02
N VAL A 20 -19.45 -3.29 13.31
CA VAL A 20 -18.80 -2.51 12.24
C VAL A 20 -17.55 -3.20 11.68
N ASN A 21 -16.89 -4.06 12.45
CA ASN A 21 -15.79 -4.88 11.97
C ASN A 21 -16.30 -6.04 11.10
N ASP A 22 -17.29 -6.78 11.58
CA ASP A 22 -17.81 -7.97 10.90
C ASP A 22 -18.54 -7.63 9.59
N ASP A 23 -19.34 -6.56 9.60
CA ASP A 23 -20.17 -6.19 8.44
C ASP A 23 -19.44 -5.27 7.44
N ALA A 24 -18.21 -4.84 7.73
CA ALA A 24 -17.48 -3.81 6.99
C ALA A 24 -18.37 -2.60 6.65
N ASN A 25 -19.13 -2.11 7.64
CA ASN A 25 -20.18 -1.10 7.45
C ASN A 25 -20.09 -0.01 8.52
N ALA A 26 -20.73 1.13 8.24
CA ALA A 26 -20.78 2.26 9.15
C ALA A 26 -22.05 2.25 10.03
N THR A 27 -21.88 2.68 11.28
CA THR A 27 -22.95 2.97 12.24
C THR A 27 -22.99 4.47 12.53
N ILE A 28 -24.14 5.09 12.34
CA ILE A 28 -24.39 6.49 12.69
C ILE A 28 -24.89 6.54 14.14
N VAL A 29 -24.28 7.38 14.95
CA VAL A 29 -24.63 7.66 16.34
C VAL A 29 -25.29 9.02 16.40
N THR A 30 -26.58 9.06 16.72
CA THR A 30 -27.33 10.31 16.84
C THR A 30 -27.24 10.90 18.24
N ARG A 31 -27.09 12.22 18.32
CA ARG A 31 -27.01 12.98 19.59
C ARG A 31 -28.13 14.02 19.64
N ARG A 32 -28.72 14.23 20.82
CA ARG A 32 -29.84 15.18 20.98
C ARG A 32 -29.39 16.64 20.93
N ASP A 33 -28.23 16.93 21.52
CA ASP A 33 -27.73 18.30 21.73
C ASP A 33 -26.35 18.51 21.07
N ALA A 34 -26.02 17.71 20.06
CA ALA A 34 -24.75 17.76 19.32
C ALA A 34 -24.91 17.10 17.95
N ASP A 35 -23.94 17.32 17.05
CA ASP A 35 -23.94 16.73 15.70
C ASP A 35 -23.86 15.19 15.74
N ASP A 36 -24.30 14.51 14.69
CA ASP A 36 -24.17 13.07 14.59
C ASP A 36 -22.71 12.64 14.39
N ALA A 37 -22.39 11.40 14.79
CA ALA A 37 -21.07 10.81 14.60
C ALA A 37 -21.17 9.50 13.81
N VAL A 38 -20.09 9.11 13.13
CA VAL A 38 -20.00 7.84 12.42
C VAL A 38 -18.94 6.97 13.08
N VAL A 39 -19.29 5.71 13.32
CA VAL A 39 -18.39 4.65 13.78
C VAL A 39 -18.25 3.62 12.66
N MET A 40 -17.03 3.25 12.33
CA MET A 40 -16.71 2.23 11.33
C MET A 40 -15.43 1.49 11.73
N SER A 41 -15.15 0.34 11.12
CA SER A 41 -13.87 -0.35 11.33
C SER A 41 -12.70 0.45 10.75
N LEU A 42 -11.51 0.23 11.31
CA LEU A 42 -10.29 0.87 10.82
C LEU A 42 -9.99 0.46 9.37
N ASP A 43 -10.17 -0.83 9.05
CA ASP A 43 -9.91 -1.35 7.71
C ASP A 43 -10.86 -0.75 6.67
N TYR A 44 -12.14 -0.54 7.04
CA TYR A 44 -13.10 0.11 6.17
C TYR A 44 -12.78 1.59 5.97
N TYR A 45 -12.38 2.29 7.03
CA TYR A 45 -11.90 3.66 6.95
C TYR A 45 -10.67 3.78 6.03
N ASN A 46 -9.66 2.93 6.21
CA ASN A 46 -8.45 2.93 5.40
C ASN A 46 -8.76 2.65 3.93
N SER A 47 -9.63 1.67 3.64
CA SER A 47 -10.05 1.34 2.28
C SER A 47 -10.76 2.51 1.60
N LEU A 48 -11.60 3.23 2.34
CA LEU A 48 -12.29 4.42 1.85
C LEU A 48 -11.29 5.55 1.55
N MET A 49 -10.36 5.81 2.47
CA MET A 49 -9.35 6.86 2.31
C MET A 49 -8.39 6.56 1.15
N GLU A 50 -7.99 5.30 0.98
CA GLU A 50 -7.17 4.86 -0.16
C GLU A 50 -7.91 5.06 -1.48
N THR A 51 -9.20 4.70 -1.53
CA THR A 51 -10.03 4.94 -2.72
C THR A 51 -10.11 6.43 -3.04
N VAL A 52 -10.35 7.29 -2.04
CA VAL A 52 -10.35 8.75 -2.21
C VAL A 52 -8.99 9.24 -2.71
N TYR A 53 -7.90 8.71 -2.16
CA TYR A 53 -6.55 9.07 -2.56
C TYR A 53 -6.26 8.71 -4.03
N LEU A 54 -6.55 7.47 -4.44
CA LEU A 54 -6.35 6.99 -5.80
C LEU A 54 -7.19 7.80 -6.81
N LEU A 55 -8.40 8.20 -6.44
CA LEU A 55 -9.30 8.93 -7.32
C LEU A 55 -9.12 10.45 -7.29
N LYS A 56 -8.25 10.98 -6.42
CA LYS A 56 -8.03 12.43 -6.26
C LYS A 56 -7.50 13.09 -7.53
N SER A 57 -6.68 12.39 -8.32
CA SER A 57 -6.16 12.89 -9.59
C SER A 57 -7.02 12.38 -10.74
N PRO A 58 -7.62 13.26 -11.57
CA PRO A 58 -8.41 12.83 -12.73
C PRO A 58 -7.63 11.93 -13.69
N ALA A 59 -6.33 12.21 -13.87
CA ALA A 59 -5.47 11.39 -14.71
C ALA A 59 -5.27 9.98 -14.14
N ASN A 60 -5.06 9.86 -12.83
CA ASN A 60 -4.93 8.55 -12.18
C ASN A 60 -6.27 7.78 -12.16
N ALA A 61 -7.37 8.47 -11.92
CA ALA A 61 -8.71 7.88 -11.95
C ALA A 61 -9.05 7.32 -13.34
N ALA A 62 -8.77 8.07 -14.41
CA ALA A 62 -8.95 7.62 -15.78
C ALA A 62 -8.05 6.41 -16.10
N HIS A 63 -6.75 6.49 -15.76
CA HIS A 63 -5.81 5.41 -15.97
C HIS A 63 -6.21 4.12 -15.22
N LEU A 64 -6.68 4.24 -13.97
CA LEU A 64 -7.16 3.12 -13.18
C LEU A 64 -8.43 2.51 -13.78
N ALA A 65 -9.38 3.34 -14.22
CA ALA A 65 -10.61 2.88 -14.88
C ALA A 65 -10.30 2.10 -16.17
N ASP A 66 -9.38 2.61 -16.99
CA ASP A 66 -8.93 1.95 -18.21
C ASP A 66 -8.23 0.62 -17.92
N SER A 67 -7.35 0.59 -16.92
CA SER A 67 -6.66 -0.62 -16.49
C SER A 67 -7.63 -1.71 -16.01
N ILE A 68 -8.64 -1.33 -15.22
CA ILE A 68 -9.70 -2.24 -14.77
C ILE A 68 -10.52 -2.76 -15.95
N ALA A 69 -10.84 -1.90 -16.92
CA ALA A 69 -11.58 -2.31 -18.12
C ALA A 69 -10.78 -3.30 -18.98
N GLN A 70 -9.48 -3.05 -19.16
CA GLN A 70 -8.57 -3.96 -19.87
C GLN A 70 -8.48 -5.31 -19.15
N TYR A 71 -8.30 -5.31 -17.82
CA TYR A 71 -8.27 -6.52 -17.00
C TYR A 71 -9.56 -7.34 -17.15
N LYS A 72 -10.73 -6.70 -17.02
CA LYS A 72 -12.04 -7.37 -17.19
C LYS A 72 -12.26 -7.91 -18.61
N ALA A 73 -11.66 -7.28 -19.61
CA ALA A 73 -11.69 -7.74 -21.00
C ALA A 73 -10.61 -8.81 -21.32
N GLY A 74 -9.83 -9.26 -20.33
CA GLY A 74 -8.75 -10.23 -20.52
C GLY A 74 -7.55 -9.70 -21.30
N LYS A 75 -7.42 -8.37 -21.46
CA LYS A 75 -6.32 -7.71 -22.17
C LYS A 75 -5.12 -7.51 -21.24
N THR A 76 -4.62 -8.58 -20.66
CA THR A 76 -3.49 -8.57 -19.72
C THR A 76 -2.23 -9.16 -20.36
N VAL A 77 -1.06 -8.75 -19.87
CA VAL A 77 0.23 -9.31 -20.29
C VAL A 77 0.91 -9.87 -19.04
N THR A 78 1.14 -11.18 -19.01
CA THR A 78 1.91 -11.82 -17.94
C THR A 78 3.39 -11.48 -18.12
N ARG A 79 4.04 -11.10 -17.02
CA ARG A 79 5.48 -10.84 -16.98
C ARG A 79 6.05 -11.49 -15.73
N GLU A 80 7.26 -12.04 -15.84
CA GLU A 80 8.04 -12.46 -14.68
C GLU A 80 8.41 -11.24 -13.82
N LEU A 81 8.53 -11.44 -12.51
CA LEU A 81 9.03 -10.41 -11.61
C LEU A 81 10.49 -10.12 -11.97
N ILE A 82 10.84 -8.85 -12.04
CA ILE A 82 12.23 -8.44 -12.22
C ILE A 82 12.86 -8.42 -10.82
N ASP A 83 13.94 -9.17 -10.61
CA ASP A 83 14.73 -9.06 -9.38
C ASP A 83 15.29 -7.64 -9.27
N THR A 84 14.97 -6.96 -8.17
CA THR A 84 15.59 -5.69 -7.84
C THR A 84 17.05 -5.98 -7.47
N VAL A 85 17.97 -5.55 -8.33
CA VAL A 85 19.42 -5.58 -8.03
C VAL A 85 19.70 -4.64 -6.85
N GLU A 86 19.64 -5.18 -5.63
CA GLU A 86 20.23 -4.57 -4.44
C GLU A 86 21.59 -5.24 -4.17
N ASP A 87 22.65 -4.46 -4.40
CA ASP A 87 24.00 -4.56 -3.86
C ASP A 87 24.73 -5.92 -3.91
N SER A 88 25.36 -6.20 -5.05
CA SER A 88 26.65 -6.90 -5.07
C SER A 88 27.80 -5.90 -4.97
N ASP A 89 27.85 -5.12 -3.89
CA ASP A 89 29.07 -4.48 -3.43
C ASP A 89 29.72 -5.36 -2.35
N LYS A 90 30.40 -6.43 -2.79
CA LYS A 90 31.42 -7.12 -1.99
C LYS A 90 32.52 -7.68 -2.88
N GLY A 91 33.65 -6.99 -2.83
CA GLY A 91 34.97 -7.55 -3.01
C GLY A 91 35.53 -7.39 -4.41
N ASP A 92 36.24 -6.29 -4.64
CA ASP A 92 37.46 -6.42 -5.43
C ASP A 92 38.31 -7.50 -4.73
N GLY A 93 38.40 -8.65 -5.39
CA GLY A 93 39.40 -9.64 -5.09
C GLY A 93 40.63 -9.21 -5.84
N SER A 94 41.70 -8.97 -5.10
CA SER A 94 43.04 -8.71 -5.60
C SER A 94 43.34 -9.53 -6.86
N SER A 95 43.67 -8.82 -7.93
CA SER A 95 44.48 -9.34 -9.03
C SER A 95 45.42 -8.21 -9.41
N ASP A 96 46.47 -8.07 -8.59
CA ASP A 96 47.71 -7.42 -9.01
C ASP A 96 48.23 -8.17 -10.23
N ASN A 97 47.82 -7.68 -11.40
CA ASN A 97 48.43 -8.02 -12.67
C ASN A 97 49.82 -7.37 -12.71
N ASN A 98 50.84 -8.20 -12.57
CA ASN A 98 52.02 -8.23 -13.43
C ASN A 98 52.31 -6.94 -14.22
N GLU A 99 52.99 -5.98 -13.58
CA GLU A 99 53.77 -4.98 -14.30
C GLU A 99 55.14 -5.56 -14.63
N HIS A 100 55.22 -6.06 -15.85
CA HIS A 100 56.45 -6.36 -16.57
C HIS A 100 56.98 -5.05 -17.17
N MET A 101 58.09 -4.52 -16.66
CA MET A 101 59.03 -3.70 -17.44
C MET A 101 60.47 -3.81 -16.90
N ASP A 102 61.27 -4.51 -17.69
CA ASP A 102 62.63 -4.18 -18.12
C ASP A 102 63.66 -3.67 -17.10
N GLY A 103 64.71 -4.49 -16.94
CA GLY A 103 65.98 -4.11 -16.36
C GLY A 103 67.01 -5.20 -16.63
N ASP A 104 67.40 -5.36 -17.89
CA ASP A 104 68.67 -6.01 -18.21
C ASP A 104 69.83 -5.25 -17.54
N ILE A 105 70.89 -6.02 -17.26
CA ILE A 105 72.32 -5.65 -17.23
C ILE A 105 73.05 -5.61 -15.86
N GLU A 106 73.83 -6.70 -15.69
CA GLU A 106 75.21 -6.85 -15.17
C GLU A 106 75.60 -6.59 -13.70
N SER A 107 76.03 -7.70 -13.10
CA SER A 107 77.30 -7.89 -12.39
C SER A 107 78.27 -6.70 -12.26
N ALA A 108 78.42 -6.17 -11.04
CA ALA A 108 79.68 -5.98 -10.32
C ALA A 108 79.41 -5.45 -8.91
#